data_AF-F0QW55-F1
#
_entry.id   AF-F0QW55-F1
#
_cell.length_a   1.000
_cell.length_b   1.000
_cell.length_c   1.000
_cell.angle_alpha   90.00
_cell.angle_beta   90.00
_cell.angle_gamma   90.00
#
_symmetry.space_group_name_H-M   'P 1'
#
loop_
_entity.id
_entity.type
_entity.pdbx_description
1 polymer ?
#
loop_
_entity_poly.entity_id
_entity_poly.type
_entity_poly.pdbx_seq_one_letter_code
_entity_poly.pdbx_strand_id
1 'polypeptide(L)'
;MNGPKPINGLPYRIRVYINGQVLIPASVVRLLGIEWARYARVIIRHSGRVIELRRVLLLKTRNTASRQFTIPRSVRLLFNIRPLDEVEVLSISPLSSDEFEEEFRVVNHG
;
A
#
# COMPACT_ATOMS: atom_id res chain seq x y z
N MET A 1 30.59 -1.07 -6.86
CA MET A 1 29.35 -1.83 -6.56
C MET A 1 28.28 -0.83 -6.13
N ASN A 2 27.26 -0.58 -6.95
CA ASN A 2 26.12 0.24 -6.53
C ASN A 2 25.07 -0.69 -5.92
N GLY A 3 25.08 -0.83 -4.60
CA GLY A 3 23.98 -1.47 -3.88
C GLY A 3 22.66 -0.71 -4.11
N PRO A 4 21.49 -1.34 -3.88
CA PRO A 4 20.22 -0.67 -4.03
C PRO A 4 20.18 0.57 -3.12
N LYS A 5 19.93 1.75 -3.72
CA LYS A 5 19.77 2.99 -2.97
C LYS A 5 18.59 2.84 -1.99
N PRO A 6 18.69 3.33 -0.75
CA PRO A 6 17.59 3.27 0.19
C PRO A 6 16.38 4.02 -0.40
N ILE A 7 15.21 3.36 -0.41
CA ILE A 7 13.95 4.01 -0.77
C ILE A 7 13.58 4.95 0.36
N ASN A 8 13.65 6.26 0.13
CA ASN A 8 13.52 7.31 1.14
C ASN A 8 12.34 8.26 0.88
N GLY A 9 11.37 7.86 0.06
CA GLY A 9 10.20 8.69 -0.25
C GLY A 9 9.25 8.05 -1.25
N LEU A 10 8.25 8.84 -1.65
CA LEU A 10 7.33 8.54 -2.75
C LEU A 10 7.65 9.43 -3.96
N PRO A 11 7.38 8.98 -5.20
CA PRO A 11 7.00 7.61 -5.54
C PRO A 11 8.18 6.64 -5.42
N TYR A 12 7.91 5.35 -5.25
CA TYR A 12 8.95 4.33 -5.32
C TYR A 12 8.48 3.08 -6.05
N ARG A 13 9.41 2.36 -6.66
CA ARG A 13 9.14 1.12 -7.37
C ARG A 13 9.53 -0.09 -6.54
N ILE A 14 8.69 -1.12 -6.59
CA ILE A 14 8.94 -2.35 -5.86
C ILE A 14 8.26 -3.54 -6.52
N ARG A 15 8.85 -4.72 -6.34
CA ARG A 15 8.29 -5.98 -6.85
C ARG A 15 7.15 -6.46 -5.96
N VAL A 16 6.09 -6.94 -6.59
CA VAL A 16 4.98 -7.65 -5.94
C VAL A 16 5.47 -9.05 -5.54
N TYR A 17 5.28 -9.41 -4.27
CA TYR A 17 5.62 -10.73 -3.77
C TYR A 17 4.69 -11.82 -4.34
N ILE A 18 5.11 -13.08 -4.23
CA ILE A 18 4.38 -14.24 -4.76
C ILE A 18 2.94 -14.30 -4.24
N ASN A 19 2.73 -13.90 -2.99
CA ASN A 19 1.42 -13.85 -2.35
C ASN A 19 0.60 -12.58 -2.68
N GLY A 20 1.06 -11.74 -3.63
CA GLY A 20 0.40 -10.49 -4.01
C GLY A 20 0.62 -9.33 -3.04
N GLN A 21 1.55 -9.48 -2.09
CA GLN A 21 1.89 -8.41 -1.15
C GLN A 21 2.92 -7.45 -1.73
N VAL A 22 2.89 -6.24 -1.21
CA VAL A 22 3.83 -5.17 -1.52
C VAL A 22 4.40 -4.64 -0.21
N LEU A 23 5.72 -4.48 -0.16
CA LEU A 23 6.42 -3.94 0.99
C LEU A 23 6.40 -2.40 0.96
N ILE A 24 6.17 -1.82 2.13
CA ILE A 24 6.41 -0.41 2.43
C ILE A 24 7.68 -0.34 3.29
N PRO A 25 8.80 0.20 2.76
CA PRO A 25 10.04 0.31 3.49
C PRO A 25 9.89 1.08 4.81
N ALA A 26 10.64 0.69 5.84
CA ALA A 26 10.58 1.35 7.15
C ALA A 26 10.90 2.85 7.10
N SER A 27 11.80 3.25 6.21
CA SER A 27 12.11 4.66 5.89
C SER A 27 10.87 5.43 5.40
N VAL A 28 10.10 4.83 4.49
CA VAL A 28 8.85 5.44 3.97
C VAL A 28 7.79 5.48 5.07
N VAL A 29 7.64 4.41 5.85
CA VAL A 29 6.68 4.40 6.98
C VAL A 29 6.97 5.54 7.95
N ARG A 30 8.23 5.72 8.36
CA ARG A 30 8.66 6.78 9.28
C ARG A 30 8.52 8.16 8.68
N LEU A 31 8.89 8.32 7.41
CA LEU A 31 8.76 9.59 6.70
C LEU A 31 7.30 10.06 6.66
N LEU A 32 6.36 9.13 6.46
CA LEU A 32 4.93 9.44 6.40
C LEU A 32 4.27 9.50 7.79
N GLY A 33 4.98 9.14 8.87
CA GLY A 33 4.43 9.12 10.22
C GLY A 33 3.25 8.16 10.40
N ILE A 34 3.23 7.04 9.65
CA ILE A 34 2.11 6.08 9.62
C ILE A 34 2.37 4.80 10.44
N GLU A 35 3.32 4.83 11.38
CA GLU A 35 3.66 3.69 12.23
C GLU A 35 2.46 3.12 13.00
N TRP A 36 1.56 4.02 13.41
CA TRP A 36 0.34 3.73 14.16
C TRP A 36 -0.80 3.22 13.27
N ALA A 37 -0.75 3.48 11.96
CA ALA A 37 -1.86 3.22 11.05
C ALA A 37 -2.09 1.73 10.87
N ARG A 38 -3.35 1.31 11.02
CA ARG A 38 -3.80 -0.07 10.75
C ARG A 38 -4.21 -0.24 9.30
N TYR A 39 -4.85 0.78 8.73
CA TYR A 39 -5.31 0.79 7.35
C TYR A 39 -4.77 2.01 6.62
N ALA A 40 -4.68 1.90 5.30
CA ALA A 40 -4.31 3.01 4.43
C ALA A 40 -5.06 2.96 3.11
N ARG A 41 -5.25 4.14 2.53
CA ARG A 41 -5.48 4.32 1.11
C ARG A 41 -4.13 4.30 0.40
N VAL A 42 -3.98 3.48 -0.64
CA VAL A 42 -2.74 3.37 -1.40
C VAL A 42 -3.03 3.59 -2.88
N ILE A 43 -2.26 4.46 -3.52
CA ILE A 43 -2.31 4.66 -4.97
C ILE A 43 -1.07 4.02 -5.58
N ILE A 44 -1.27 3.09 -6.50
CA ILE A 44 -0.19 2.44 -7.27
C ILE A 44 -0.34 2.72 -8.75
N ARG A 45 0.77 2.61 -9.49
CA ARG A 45 0.79 2.57 -10.95
C ARG A 45 1.36 1.24 -11.44
N HIS A 46 0.69 0.64 -12.41
CA HIS A 46 1.12 -0.57 -13.08
C HIS A 46 0.68 -0.52 -14.55
N SER A 47 1.59 -0.87 -15.47
CA SER A 47 1.34 -0.84 -16.92
C SER A 47 0.67 0.47 -17.41
N GLY A 48 1.12 1.61 -16.89
CA GLY A 48 0.59 2.94 -17.25
C GLY A 48 -0.75 3.31 -16.60
N ARG A 49 -1.40 2.40 -15.88
CA ARG A 49 -2.68 2.64 -15.20
C ARG A 49 -2.46 3.03 -13.75
N VAL A 50 -3.18 4.07 -13.29
CA VAL A 50 -3.23 4.46 -11.88
C VAL A 50 -4.39 3.72 -11.22
N ILE A 51 -4.09 3.04 -10.12
CA ILE A 51 -5.01 2.14 -9.42
C ILE A 51 -5.07 2.57 -7.97
N GLU A 52 -6.28 2.82 -7.50
CA GLU A 52 -6.55 3.20 -6.12
C GLU A 52 -7.00 1.99 -5.30
N LEU A 53 -6.25 1.69 -4.25
CA LEU A 53 -6.61 0.74 -3.22
C LEU A 53 -7.15 1.52 -2.02
N ARG A 54 -8.46 1.70 -1.97
CA ARG A 54 -9.14 2.57 -0.99
C ARG A 54 -8.80 2.22 0.45
N ARG A 55 -8.77 0.93 0.77
CA ARG A 55 -8.57 0.45 2.14
C ARG A 55 -7.81 -0.87 2.14
N VAL A 56 -6.52 -0.80 2.46
CA VAL A 56 -5.67 -1.98 2.64
C VAL A 56 -5.21 -2.08 4.09
N LEU A 57 -5.15 -3.32 4.60
CA LEU A 57 -4.56 -3.60 5.90
C LEU A 57 -3.04 -3.46 5.81
N LEU A 58 -2.45 -2.66 6.70
CA LEU A 58 -1.01 -2.55 6.87
C LEU A 58 -0.51 -3.63 7.84
N LEU A 59 -0.01 -4.72 7.28
CA LEU A 59 0.55 -5.84 8.03
C LEU A 59 1.87 -5.44 8.69
N LYS A 60 1.99 -5.73 9.99
CA LYS A 60 3.21 -5.47 10.76
C LYS A 60 4.24 -6.57 10.51
N THR A 61 5.50 -6.16 10.37
CA THR A 61 6.65 -7.07 10.39
C THR A 61 7.27 -7.13 11.79
N ARG A 62 7.74 -8.31 12.22
CA ARG A 62 8.13 -8.61 13.61
C ARG A 62 9.18 -7.66 14.20
N ASN A 63 10.20 -7.26 13.44
CA ASN A 63 11.40 -6.57 13.94
C ASN A 63 11.74 -5.26 13.21
N THR A 64 10.78 -4.64 12.52
CA THR A 64 11.03 -3.38 11.79
C THR A 64 9.75 -2.57 11.66
N ALA A 65 9.90 -1.27 11.47
CA ALA A 65 8.78 -0.35 11.21
C ALA A 65 8.18 -0.55 9.82
N SER A 66 8.74 -1.42 8.98
CA SER A 66 8.12 -1.69 7.68
C SER A 66 6.70 -2.26 7.83
N ARG A 67 5.96 -2.08 6.75
CA ARG A 67 4.59 -2.57 6.61
C ARG A 67 4.47 -3.32 5.30
N GLN A 68 3.48 -4.18 5.19
CA GLN A 68 3.10 -4.78 3.93
C GLN A 68 1.61 -4.58 3.70
N PHE A 69 1.20 -4.47 2.45
CA PHE A 69 -0.21 -4.52 2.09
C PHE A 69 -0.41 -5.54 0.98
N THR A 70 -1.62 -6.10 0.91
CA THR A 70 -1.98 -7.06 -0.13
C THR A 70 -2.74 -6.33 -1.23
N ILE A 71 -2.35 -6.52 -2.50
CA ILE A 71 -3.19 -6.10 -3.63
C ILE A 71 -4.34 -7.11 -3.73
N PRO A 72 -5.61 -6.67 -3.58
CA PRO A 72 -6.77 -7.57 -3.61
C PRO A 72 -6.79 -8.42 -4.88
N ARG A 73 -7.22 -9.68 -4.77
CA ARG A 73 -7.25 -10.60 -5.91
C ARG A 73 -8.07 -10.05 -7.08
N SER A 74 -9.21 -9.42 -6.80
CA SER A 74 -10.06 -8.77 -7.81
C SER A 74 -9.31 -7.69 -8.59
N VAL A 75 -8.58 -6.82 -7.90
CA VAL A 75 -7.73 -5.78 -8.51
C VAL A 75 -6.60 -6.41 -9.33
N ARG A 76 -5.90 -7.42 -8.79
CA ARG A 76 -4.81 -8.09 -9.52
C ARG A 76 -5.30 -8.71 -10.82
N LEU A 77 -6.47 -9.36 -10.82
CA LEU A 77 -7.05 -9.94 -12.02
C LEU A 77 -7.50 -8.87 -13.01
N LEU A 78 -8.21 -7.84 -12.53
CA LEU A 78 -8.73 -6.75 -13.37
C LEU A 78 -7.61 -5.99 -14.10
N PHE A 79 -6.50 -5.76 -13.42
CA PHE A 79 -5.36 -5.01 -13.96
C PHE A 79 -4.20 -5.90 -14.44
N ASN A 80 -4.38 -7.23 -14.43
CA ASN A 80 -3.35 -8.22 -14.80
C ASN A 80 -2.01 -8.01 -14.06
N ILE A 81 -2.07 -7.70 -12.76
CA ILE A 81 -0.90 -7.59 -11.88
C ILE A 81 -0.50 -9.00 -11.45
N ARG A 82 0.67 -9.45 -11.86
CA ARG A 82 1.18 -10.80 -11.57
C ARG A 82 2.17 -10.77 -10.41
N PRO A 83 2.36 -11.91 -9.72
CA PRO A 83 3.54 -12.12 -8.90
C PRO A 83 4.81 -11.68 -9.62
N LEU A 84 5.74 -11.07 -8.88
CA LEU A 84 7.05 -10.65 -9.35
C LEU A 84 7.07 -9.43 -10.27
N ASP A 85 5.91 -8.94 -10.72
CA ASP A 85 5.78 -7.67 -11.44
C ASP A 85 6.28 -6.49 -10.58
N GLU A 86 6.70 -5.42 -11.25
CA GLU A 86 7.02 -4.15 -10.60
C GLU A 86 5.80 -3.23 -10.58
N VAL A 87 5.53 -2.63 -9.42
CA VAL A 87 4.54 -1.58 -9.24
C VAL A 87 5.22 -0.32 -8.72
N GLU A 88 4.70 0.84 -9.11
CA GLU A 88 5.13 2.12 -8.59
C GLU A 88 4.13 2.62 -7.56
N VAL A 89 4.52 2.71 -6.30
CA VAL A 89 3.69 3.25 -5.22
C VAL A 89 3.78 4.77 -5.27
N LEU A 90 2.65 5.43 -5.50
CA LEU A 90 2.55 6.88 -5.70
C LEU A 90 2.17 7.61 -4.43
N SER A 91 1.26 7.05 -3.66
CA SER A 91 0.74 7.66 -2.43
C SER A 91 0.33 6.60 -1.42
N ILE A 92 0.54 6.91 -0.14
CA ILE A 92 0.05 6.12 0.99
C ILE A 92 -0.50 7.13 1.99
N SER A 93 -1.80 7.05 2.27
CA SER A 93 -2.48 7.91 3.25
C SER A 93 -3.08 7.03 4.34
N PRO A 94 -2.73 7.25 5.62
CA PRO A 94 -3.30 6.45 6.71
C PRO A 94 -4.79 6.72 6.79
N LEU A 95 -5.58 5.68 7.04
CA LEU A 95 -6.98 5.85 7.38
C LEU A 95 -7.08 5.96 8.91
N SER A 96 -7.58 7.09 9.39
CA SER A 96 -7.82 7.30 10.82
C SER A 96 -9.03 6.49 11.27
N SER A 97 -9.16 6.28 12.58
CA SER A 97 -10.36 5.67 13.17
C SER A 97 -11.64 6.46 12.88
N ASP A 98 -11.52 7.76 12.60
CA ASP A 98 -12.67 8.66 12.44
C ASP A 98 -13.30 8.54 11.04
N GLU A 99 -12.52 8.19 10.02
CA GLU A 99 -13.04 7.87 8.67
C GLU A 99 -13.89 6.58 8.65
N PHE A 100 -13.86 5.78 9.72
CA PHE A 100 -14.73 4.60 9.85
C PHE A 100 -16.18 4.98 10.17
N GLU A 101 -16.43 6.09 10.87
CA GLU A 101 -17.80 6.51 11.21
C GLU A 101 -18.54 7.01 9.97
N GLU A 102 -17.87 7.70 9.05
CA GLU A 102 -18.51 8.28 7.87
C GLU A 102 -18.94 7.23 6.84
N GLU A 103 -18.10 6.25 6.49
CA GLU A 103 -18.49 5.21 5.53
C GLU A 103 -19.66 4.36 6.07
N PHE A 104 -19.67 4.00 7.36
CA PHE A 104 -20.77 3.24 7.96
C PHE A 104 -22.08 4.03 8.06
N ARG A 105 -22.03 5.36 8.25
CA ARG A 105 -23.25 6.19 8.23
C ARG A 105 -23.90 6.25 6.85
N VAL A 106 -23.12 6.26 5.77
CA VAL A 106 -23.64 6.35 4.40
C VAL A 106 -24.34 5.06 3.96
N VAL A 107 -23.84 3.87 4.35
CA VAL A 107 -24.43 2.59 3.90
C VAL A 107 -25.72 2.21 4.63
N ASN A 108 -26.01 2.79 5.79
CA ASN A 108 -27.17 2.42 6.63
C ASN A 108 -28.38 3.36 6.46
N HIS A 109 -28.34 4.28 5.49
CA HIS A 109 -29.45 5.18 5.15
C HIS A 109 -29.91 5.07 3.68
N GLY A 110 -29.68 3.92 3.03
CA GLY A 110 -30.21 3.58 1.71
C GLY A 110 -31.28 2.51 1.76
#